data_AF-A0A0F9H9J0-F1
#
_entry.id   AF-A0A0F9H9J0-F1
#
_cell.length_a   1.000
_cell.length_b   1.000
_cell.length_c   1.000
_cell.angle_alpha   90.00
_cell.angle_beta   90.00
_cell.angle_gamma   90.00
#
_symmetry.space_group_name_H-M   'P 1'
#
loop_
_entity.id
_entity.type
_entity.pdbx_description
1 polymer ?
#
loop_
_entity_poly.entity_id
_entity_poly.type
_entity_poly.pdbx_seq_one_letter_code
_entity_poly.pdbx_strand_id
1 'polypeptide(L)'
;MRERKYNSKPNSTSFKKGHKRTLGELNGNWKGNKVGYGALHDWLVLRLGKPKICSLCNTTKAKKFEWANISGEYKRDITDWTRLCTSCHRKKDGHSFKMLETRRKLKCAN
;
A
#
# COMPACT_ATOMS: atom_id res chain seq x y z
N MET A 1 -19.70 -3.66 -62.74
CA MET A 1 -19.44 -4.12 -61.36
C MET A 1 -18.65 -3.02 -60.65
N ARG A 2 -19.21 -2.36 -59.62
CA ARG A 2 -18.52 -1.27 -58.89
C ARG A 2 -17.91 -1.83 -57.61
N GLU A 3 -16.59 -1.91 -57.55
CA GLU A 3 -15.85 -2.32 -56.37
C GLU A 3 -15.96 -1.26 -55.27
N ARG A 4 -16.54 -1.63 -54.12
CA ARG A 4 -16.56 -0.77 -52.93
C ARG A 4 -15.20 -0.85 -52.25
N LYS A 5 -14.36 0.17 -52.41
CA LYS A 5 -13.14 0.34 -51.61
C LYS A 5 -13.53 0.65 -50.16
N TYR A 6 -13.39 -0.32 -49.27
CA TYR A 6 -13.58 -0.15 -47.83
C TYR A 6 -12.35 0.51 -47.23
N ASN A 7 -12.42 1.83 -47.01
CA ASN A 7 -11.41 2.58 -46.26
C ASN A 7 -11.60 2.32 -44.75
N SER A 8 -10.85 1.38 -44.19
CA SER A 8 -10.76 1.19 -42.74
C SER A 8 -9.93 2.32 -42.11
N LYS A 9 -10.60 3.29 -41.49
CA LYS A 9 -9.90 4.27 -40.63
C LYS A 9 -9.20 3.52 -39.48
N PRO A 10 -7.94 3.84 -39.15
CA PRO A 10 -7.26 3.19 -38.03
C PRO A 10 -7.97 3.53 -36.71
N ASN A 11 -8.30 2.50 -35.95
CA ASN A 11 -8.96 2.60 -34.66
C ASN A 11 -8.00 3.31 -33.66
N SER A 12 -8.26 4.59 -33.37
CA SER A 12 -7.33 5.46 -32.62
C SER A 12 -7.52 5.41 -31.09
N THR A 13 -7.80 4.23 -30.53
CA THR A 13 -7.92 4.08 -29.07
C THR A 13 -6.71 3.38 -28.48
N SER A 14 -5.50 3.87 -28.75
CA SER A 14 -4.30 3.44 -28.03
C SER A 14 -4.35 4.00 -26.61
N PHE A 15 -4.41 3.11 -25.61
CA PHE A 15 -4.32 3.47 -24.20
C PHE A 15 -2.98 4.18 -23.94
N LYS A 16 -3.03 5.50 -23.71
CA LYS A 16 -1.84 6.29 -23.36
C LYS A 16 -1.53 6.11 -21.87
N LYS A 17 -0.52 5.29 -21.56
CA LYS A 17 -0.02 5.07 -20.20
C LYS A 17 0.48 6.40 -19.60
N GLY A 18 -0.02 6.79 -18.42
CA GLY A 18 0.53 7.92 -17.64
C GLY A 18 -0.12 9.30 -17.81
N HIS A 19 -1.41 9.39 -18.17
CA HIS A 19 -2.08 10.69 -18.28
C HIS A 19 -2.15 11.42 -16.92
N LYS A 20 -1.65 12.66 -16.81
CA LYS A 20 -1.61 13.45 -15.55
C LYS A 20 -2.97 13.60 -14.84
N ARG A 21 -4.08 13.45 -15.58
CA ARG A 21 -5.47 13.49 -15.07
C ARG A 21 -5.87 12.26 -14.24
N THR A 22 -5.01 11.25 -14.11
CA THR A 22 -5.28 10.07 -13.29
C THR A 22 -4.51 10.08 -11.97
N LEU A 23 -3.75 11.15 -11.67
CA LEU A 23 -2.91 11.23 -10.49
C LEU A 23 -3.43 12.28 -9.48
N GLY A 24 -3.47 11.91 -8.21
CA GLY A 24 -3.80 12.83 -7.12
C GLY A 24 -5.23 13.37 -7.18
N GLU A 25 -5.40 14.62 -6.75
CA GLU A 25 -6.67 15.34 -6.69
C GLU A 25 -7.33 15.56 -8.06
N LEU A 26 -6.55 15.47 -9.13
CA LEU A 26 -7.03 15.63 -10.51
C LEU A 26 -7.74 14.37 -11.04
N ASN A 27 -7.65 13.25 -10.32
CA ASN A 27 -8.35 12.03 -10.67
C ASN A 27 -9.82 12.12 -10.23
N GLY A 28 -10.76 11.89 -11.15
CA GLY A 28 -12.19 11.87 -10.83
C GLY A 28 -12.59 10.86 -9.75
N ASN A 29 -11.78 9.80 -9.55
CA ASN A 29 -11.96 8.81 -8.48
C ASN A 29 -11.19 9.14 -7.19
N TRP A 30 -10.71 10.38 -7.04
CA TRP A 30 -10.00 10.81 -5.84
C TRP A 30 -10.93 10.84 -4.62
N LYS A 31 -10.71 9.90 -3.69
CA LYS A 31 -11.52 9.78 -2.47
C LYS A 31 -11.13 10.74 -1.34
N GLY A 32 -10.14 11.62 -1.55
CA GLY A 32 -9.59 12.48 -0.49
C GLY A 32 -9.22 11.67 0.77
N ASN A 33 -9.74 12.07 1.93
CA ASN A 33 -9.45 11.43 3.22
C ASN A 33 -10.16 10.08 3.43
N LYS A 34 -11.15 9.72 2.60
CA LYS A 34 -11.86 8.42 2.67
C LYS A 34 -11.15 7.34 1.86
N VAL A 35 -9.84 7.25 2.02
CA VAL A 35 -9.02 6.27 1.29
C VAL A 35 -8.89 4.98 2.10
N GLY A 36 -8.98 3.84 1.42
CA GLY A 36 -8.81 2.54 2.08
C GLY A 36 -7.34 2.24 2.38
N TYR A 37 -7.11 1.33 3.33
CA TYR A 37 -5.80 0.83 3.75
C TYR A 37 -4.85 0.50 2.58
N GLY A 38 -5.29 -0.35 1.64
CA GLY A 38 -4.44 -0.76 0.52
C GLY A 38 -4.03 0.41 -0.39
N ALA A 39 -4.95 1.32 -0.66
CA ALA A 39 -4.68 2.50 -1.48
C ALA A 39 -3.72 3.48 -0.79
N LEU A 40 -3.71 3.54 0.55
CA LEU A 40 -2.70 4.29 1.32
C LEU A 40 -1.32 3.68 1.18
N HIS A 41 -1.22 2.36 1.29
CA HIS A 41 0.06 1.66 1.08
C HIS A 41 0.62 1.88 -0.31
N ASP A 42 -0.21 1.76 -1.35
CA ASP A 42 0.20 2.05 -2.72
C ASP A 42 0.64 3.51 -2.87
N TRP A 43 -0.10 4.45 -2.29
CA TRP A 43 0.23 5.88 -2.31
C TRP A 43 1.59 6.18 -1.65
N LEU A 44 1.90 5.53 -0.52
CA LEU A 44 3.21 5.67 0.14
C LEU A 44 4.34 5.11 -0.71
N VAL A 45 4.15 3.90 -1.27
CA VAL A 45 5.17 3.25 -2.11
C VAL A 45 5.44 4.07 -3.37
N LEU A 46 4.43 4.71 -3.95
CA LEU A 46 4.59 5.60 -5.09
C LEU A 46 5.37 6.88 -4.77
N ARG A 47 5.25 7.41 -3.54
CA ARG A 47 5.91 8.68 -3.14
C ARG A 47 7.28 8.50 -2.51
N LEU A 48 7.40 7.56 -1.58
CA LEU A 48 8.60 7.32 -0.78
C LEU A 48 9.43 6.15 -1.30
N GLY A 49 8.85 5.34 -2.20
CA GLY A 49 9.47 4.11 -2.65
C GLY A 49 9.33 2.95 -1.66
N LYS A 50 10.05 1.86 -1.97
CA LYS A 50 10.10 0.67 -1.12
C LYS A 50 11.05 0.93 0.06
N PRO A 51 10.62 0.73 1.31
CA PRO A 51 11.50 0.88 2.46
C PRO A 51 12.61 -0.17 2.41
N LYS A 52 13.85 0.24 2.72
CA LYS A 52 15.04 -0.63 2.72
C LYS A 52 15.72 -0.72 4.08
N ILE A 53 15.29 0.12 5.02
CA ILE A 53 15.91 0.27 6.34
C ILE A 53 14.79 0.40 7.36
N CYS A 54 14.92 -0.27 8.50
CA CYS A 54 13.99 -0.13 9.61
C CYS A 54 14.40 1.09 10.47
N SER A 55 13.47 2.01 10.77
CA SER A 55 13.78 3.15 11.65
C SER A 55 13.93 2.75 13.13
N LEU A 56 13.45 1.58 13.54
CA LEU A 56 13.48 1.14 14.94
C LEU A 56 14.74 0.35 15.30
N CYS A 57 15.21 -0.52 14.40
CA CYS A 57 16.40 -1.34 14.63
C CYS A 57 17.55 -1.05 13.66
N ASN A 58 17.39 -0.08 12.77
CA ASN A 58 18.36 0.32 11.74
C ASN A 58 18.89 -0.82 10.86
N THR A 59 18.19 -1.96 10.83
CA THR A 59 18.57 -3.08 9.98
C THR A 59 18.28 -2.79 8.52
N THR A 60 19.19 -3.19 7.66
CA THR A 60 19.03 -3.21 6.19
C THR A 60 18.92 -4.63 5.63
N LYS A 61 19.09 -5.64 6.50
CA LYS A 61 19.18 -7.07 6.13
C LYS A 61 17.86 -7.83 6.32
N ALA A 62 16.78 -7.14 6.72
CA ALA A 62 15.50 -7.82 6.93
C ALA A 62 14.92 -8.34 5.60
N LYS A 63 14.24 -9.50 5.67
CA LYS A 63 13.61 -10.13 4.49
C LYS A 63 12.58 -9.22 3.82
N LYS A 64 11.84 -8.44 4.62
CA LYS A 64 10.78 -7.53 4.17
C LYS A 64 10.70 -6.31 5.07
N PHE A 65 10.44 -5.18 4.46
CA PHE A 65 10.16 -3.91 5.11
C PHE A 65 8.77 -3.42 4.71
N GLU A 66 8.07 -2.86 5.66
CA GLU A 66 6.68 -2.42 5.53
C GLU A 66 6.53 -1.01 6.11
N TRP A 67 5.58 -0.26 5.56
CA TRP A 67 5.17 1.02 6.13
C TRP A 67 4.13 0.76 7.22
N ALA A 68 4.50 1.07 8.45
CA ALA A 68 3.66 0.96 9.62
C ALA A 68 3.15 2.35 10.00
N ASN A 69 1.86 2.45 10.30
CA ASN A 69 1.27 3.69 10.78
C ASN A 69 1.63 3.93 12.27
N ILE A 70 1.82 5.19 12.67
CA ILE A 70 2.20 5.56 14.03
C ILE A 70 0.96 5.81 14.89
N SER A 71 0.02 6.65 14.43
CA SER A 71 -1.17 7.07 15.17
C SER A 71 -2.31 6.04 15.24
N GLY A 72 -2.38 5.12 14.28
CA GLY A 72 -3.51 4.22 14.02
C GLY A 72 -4.62 4.85 13.17
N GLU A 73 -4.51 6.12 12.76
CA GLU A 73 -5.58 6.84 12.07
C GLU A 73 -5.54 6.71 10.54
N TYR A 74 -4.48 6.11 10.00
CA TYR A 74 -4.31 5.85 8.56
C TYR A 74 -4.50 7.12 7.69
N LYS A 75 -3.97 8.25 8.15
CA LYS A 75 -4.02 9.52 7.43
C LYS A 75 -3.04 9.51 6.24
N ARG A 76 -3.31 10.32 5.22
CA ARG A 76 -2.37 10.62 4.11
C ARG A 76 -1.27 11.59 4.54
N ASP A 77 -0.76 11.43 5.76
CA ASP A 77 0.32 12.24 6.29
C ASP A 77 1.59 11.40 6.34
N ILE A 78 2.58 11.76 5.53
CA ILE A 78 3.86 11.06 5.41
C ILE A 78 4.58 10.94 6.76
N THR A 79 4.40 11.91 7.64
CA THR A 79 5.07 11.95 8.96
C THR A 79 4.51 10.92 9.94
N ASP A 80 3.27 10.48 9.72
CA ASP A 80 2.58 9.47 10.52
C ASP A 80 2.89 8.03 10.07
N TRP A 81 3.76 7.87 9.06
CA TRP A 81 4.22 6.57 8.60
C TRP A 81 5.68 6.37 8.96
N THR A 82 5.97 5.17 9.49
CA THR A 82 7.32 4.76 9.81
C THR A 82 7.68 3.48 9.06
N ARG A 83 8.92 3.41 8.61
CA ARG A 83 9.48 2.24 7.93
C ARG A 83 9.94 1.24 8.98
N LEU A 84 9.31 0.06 9.02
CA LEU A 84 9.68 -1.00 9.94
C LEU A 84 9.98 -2.28 9.18
N CYS A 85 10.91 -3.07 9.69
CA CYS A 85 11.00 -4.46 9.27
C CYS A 85 9.82 -5.25 9.85
N THR A 86 9.43 -6.34 9.19
CA THR A 86 8.30 -7.18 9.61
C THR A 86 8.41 -7.66 11.06
N SER A 87 9.61 -7.90 11.57
CA SER A 87 9.82 -8.29 12.98
C SER A 87 9.51 -7.15 13.96
N CYS A 88 9.99 -5.94 13.68
CA CYS A 88 9.69 -4.76 14.49
C CYS A 88 8.23 -4.34 14.38
N HIS A 89 7.64 -4.45 13.19
CA HIS A 89 6.22 -4.17 12.95
C HIS A 89 5.34 -5.07 13.82
N ARG A 90 5.57 -6.39 13.79
CA ARG A 90 4.82 -7.35 14.62
C ARG A 90 4.99 -7.15 16.12
N LYS A 91 6.19 -6.72 16.55
CA LYS A 91 6.45 -6.37 17.96
C LYS A 91 5.65 -5.14 18.38
N LYS A 92 5.58 -4.12 17.51
CA LYS A 92 4.81 -2.89 17.74
C LYS A 92 3.30 -3.18 17.83
N ASP A 93 2.79 -4.06 16.97
CA ASP A 93 1.37 -4.43 16.95
C ASP A 93 0.96 -5.37 18.10
N GLY A 94 1.89 -5.79 18.96
CA GLY A 94 1.57 -6.57 20.17
C GLY A 94 1.06 -7.99 19.94
N HIS A 95 1.14 -8.51 18.70
CA HIS A 95 0.63 -9.85 18.35
C HIS A 95 1.28 -11.00 19.14
N SER A 96 2.44 -10.77 19.76
CA SER A 96 3.15 -11.73 20.62
C SER A 96 2.36 -12.11 21.87
N PHE A 97 1.63 -11.15 22.48
CA PHE A 97 1.00 -11.36 23.77
C PHE A 97 -0.34 -12.10 23.64
N LYS A 98 -1.14 -11.76 22.61
CA LYS A 98 -2.44 -12.41 22.34
C LYS A 98 -2.31 -13.92 22.12
N MET A 99 -1.31 -14.38 21.35
CA MET A 99 -1.13 -15.82 21.11
C MET A 99 -0.74 -16.61 22.36
N LEU A 100 0.00 -16.00 23.30
CA LEU A 100 0.40 -16.63 24.55
C LEU A 100 -0.78 -16.76 25.52
N GLU A 101 -1.66 -15.76 25.56
CA GLU A 101 -2.87 -15.80 26.38
C GLU A 101 -3.87 -16.84 25.88
N THR A 102 -4.11 -16.93 24.57
CA THR A 102 -4.96 -17.97 23.99
C THR A 102 -4.41 -19.37 24.27
N ARG A 103 -3.08 -19.56 24.18
CA ARG A 103 -2.42 -20.84 24.51
C ARG A 103 -2.50 -21.20 26.00
N ARG A 104 -2.43 -20.23 26.92
CA ARG A 104 -2.61 -20.47 28.37
C ARG A 104 -4.04 -20.91 28.68
N LYS A 105 -5.05 -20.26 28.08
CA LYS A 105 -6.47 -20.65 28.28
C LYS A 105 -6.78 -22.05 27.75
N LEU A 106 -6.17 -22.45 26.63
CA LEU A 106 -6.32 -23.80 26.07
C LEU A 106 -5.64 -24.91 26.91
N LYS A 107 -4.59 -24.58 27.68
CA LYS A 107 -3.87 -25.55 28.52
C LYS A 107 -4.54 -25.85 29.87
N CYS A 108 -5.45 -25.00 30.33
CA CYS A 108 -6.13 -25.14 31.63
C CYS A 108 -7.56 -25.70 31.50
N ALA A 109 -8.01 -26.05 30.28
CA ALA A 109 -9.35 -26.58 30.00
C ALA A 109 -9.37 -28.10 29.82
N ASN A 110 -8.30 -28.81 30.19
CA ASN A 110 -8.20 -30.26 30.26
C ASN A 110 -7.92 -30.71 31.69
#